data_AF-A0A382K713-F1
#
_entry.id   AF-A0A382K713-F1
#
_cell.length_a   1.000
_cell.length_b   1.000
_cell.length_c   1.000
_cell.angle_alpha   90.00
_cell.angle_beta   90.00
_cell.angle_gamma   90.00
#
_symmetry.space_group_name_H-M   'P 1'
#
loop_
_entity.id
_entity.type
_entity.pdbx_description
1 polymer ?
#
loop_
_entity_poly.entity_id
_entity_poly.type
_entity_poly.pdbx_seq_one_letter_code
_entity_poly.pdbx_strand_id
1 'polypeptide(L)'
;RHWLDLTAYADTVGIGRAIPAPEAWRYRDYVINAFGRDLPYDTFVREQIAGDLIGQVLTAVPEDELPYISWDAKREAERIIATGFLAIGPWELVNGDKPQLRMDIVDKQVNRIGQTFLGLTLGCARCHEHKFDPVSQEDYFAMAGIFLSTVTLKGRLQGVFSAVNHHKLPETADEMLARSKRLRLLEIEQAKTWKARDKAEGEAKGLEEKMKRLKERIAEASTDEDKNATAQELEHVEKQLKTTKDDSKKLNRRLKGWNYLKRHLREPLAMAVEDAPEPEDCRINHGGNARQLGKIVPRGFLTEVSWEGQKTSILEGTSGRKELADWVANEKNPLTARVWVNRVWHHLLGTGLVRTVDNFGMRGERPSHPKLLDYLTHEFVNDGWSTKRLIRRIVKSQTYRRSSSTEHANQSETVSKASRLDPD
;
A
#
# COMPACT_ATOMS: atom_id res chain seq x y z
N ARG A 1 -11.23 7.69 5.46
CA ARG A 1 -11.73 6.32 5.73
C ARG A 1 -12.38 5.72 4.49
N HIS A 2 -13.47 6.29 3.96
CA HIS A 2 -14.22 5.74 2.82
C HIS A 2 -13.38 5.32 1.61
N TRP A 3 -12.38 6.13 1.20
CA TRP A 3 -11.48 5.73 0.10
C TRP A 3 -10.68 4.46 0.43
N LEU A 4 -10.11 4.37 1.63
CA LEU A 4 -9.22 3.28 2.04
C LEU A 4 -9.95 1.94 2.14
N ASP A 5 -11.25 1.96 2.39
CA ASP A 5 -12.10 0.77 2.40
C ASP A 5 -12.18 0.16 0.98
N LEU A 6 -12.19 0.98 -0.08
CA LEU A 6 -12.19 0.53 -1.48
C LEU A 6 -10.85 -0.10 -1.90
N THR A 7 -9.77 0.26 -1.22
CA THR A 7 -8.41 -0.17 -1.58
C THR A 7 -7.97 -1.39 -0.79
N ALA A 8 -8.87 -1.97 0.02
CA ALA A 8 -8.58 -3.01 1.00
C ALA A 8 -7.36 -2.65 1.88
N TYR A 9 -7.25 -1.37 2.26
CA TYR A 9 -6.17 -0.90 3.11
C TYR A 9 -6.23 -1.58 4.48
N ALA A 10 -5.09 -2.08 4.94
CA ALA A 10 -4.90 -2.55 6.29
C ALA A 10 -3.44 -2.34 6.71
N ASP A 11 -3.20 -2.22 8.01
CA ASP A 11 -1.84 -2.21 8.58
C ASP A 11 -1.19 -3.61 8.60
N THR A 12 -1.87 -4.59 7.98
CA THR A 12 -1.39 -5.95 7.75
C THR A 12 -1.63 -6.38 6.30
N VAL A 13 -0.73 -7.18 5.77
CA VAL A 13 -0.89 -7.92 4.52
C VAL A 13 -1.02 -9.41 4.81
N GLY A 14 -1.63 -10.15 3.90
CA GLY A 14 -1.76 -11.60 4.04
C GLY A 14 -3.21 -12.08 4.20
N ILE A 15 -3.56 -13.13 3.47
CA ILE A 15 -4.74 -13.95 3.77
C ILE A 15 -4.33 -15.02 4.79
N GLY A 16 -5.09 -15.15 5.87
CA GLY A 16 -4.88 -16.20 6.89
C GLY A 16 -3.71 -15.96 7.86
N ARG A 17 -2.92 -14.90 7.68
CA ARG A 17 -1.85 -14.49 8.61
C ARG A 17 -1.82 -12.96 8.73
N ALA A 18 -1.68 -12.47 9.96
CA ALA A 18 -1.48 -11.05 10.23
C ALA A 18 0.01 -10.70 10.03
N ILE A 19 0.44 -10.50 8.78
CA ILE A 19 1.81 -10.04 8.48
C ILE A 19 1.79 -8.51 8.51
N PRO A 20 2.61 -7.84 9.35
CA PRO A 20 2.63 -6.39 9.39
C PRO A 20 2.96 -5.77 8.02
N ALA A 21 2.35 -4.62 7.73
CA ALA A 21 2.60 -3.83 6.52
C ALA A 21 3.32 -2.52 6.90
N PRO A 22 4.65 -2.54 7.11
CA PRO A 22 5.36 -1.46 7.81
C PRO A 22 5.31 -0.10 7.11
N GLU A 23 5.12 -0.06 5.80
CA GLU A 23 5.08 1.16 4.99
C GLU A 23 3.67 1.51 4.49
N ALA A 24 2.63 0.72 4.82
CA ALA A 24 1.27 0.95 4.34
C ALA A 24 0.75 2.34 4.73
N TRP A 25 1.09 2.82 5.92
CA TRP A 25 0.69 4.15 6.42
C TRP A 25 1.03 5.30 5.46
N ARG A 26 2.07 5.16 4.63
CA ARG A 26 2.44 6.18 3.64
C ARG A 26 1.32 6.39 2.62
N TYR A 27 0.69 5.30 2.16
CA TYR A 27 -0.42 5.37 1.22
C TYR A 27 -1.65 6.02 1.85
N ARG A 28 -1.96 5.68 3.11
CA ARG A 28 -3.02 6.34 3.89
C ARG A 28 -2.79 7.84 3.96
N ASP A 29 -1.57 8.25 4.34
CA ASP A 29 -1.22 9.66 4.50
C ASP A 29 -1.22 10.39 3.15
N TYR A 30 -0.78 9.75 2.07
CA TYR A 30 -0.92 10.27 0.71
C TYR A 30 -2.38 10.54 0.35
N VAL A 31 -3.29 9.58 0.59
CA VAL A 31 -4.73 9.75 0.30
C VAL A 31 -5.32 10.91 1.10
N ILE A 32 -5.00 11.01 2.40
CA ILE A 32 -5.45 12.11 3.26
C ILE A 32 -4.95 13.45 2.71
N ASN A 33 -3.66 13.54 2.39
CA ASN A 33 -3.04 14.76 1.90
C ASN A 33 -3.56 15.16 0.51
N ALA A 34 -3.78 14.20 -0.39
CA ALA A 34 -4.30 14.43 -1.74
C ALA A 34 -5.68 15.10 -1.70
N PHE A 35 -6.63 14.54 -0.95
CA PHE A 35 -7.94 15.18 -0.76
C PHE A 35 -7.85 16.44 0.11
N GLY A 36 -6.95 16.46 1.09
CA GLY A 36 -6.66 17.61 1.95
C GLY A 36 -6.23 18.85 1.18
N ARG A 37 -5.42 18.69 0.12
CA ARG A 37 -5.01 19.77 -0.80
C ARG A 37 -5.90 19.93 -2.02
N ASP A 38 -6.99 19.16 -2.11
CA ASP A 38 -7.91 19.15 -3.26
C ASP A 38 -7.20 18.84 -4.58
N LEU A 39 -6.34 17.82 -4.57
CA LEU A 39 -5.73 17.30 -5.79
C LEU A 39 -6.85 16.94 -6.79
N PRO A 40 -6.79 17.40 -8.05
CA PRO A 40 -7.77 17.04 -9.08
C PRO A 40 -7.96 15.53 -9.15
N TYR A 41 -9.21 15.07 -9.15
CA TYR A 41 -9.51 13.65 -9.03
C TYR A 41 -8.96 12.83 -10.19
N ASP A 42 -8.95 13.37 -11.41
CA ASP A 42 -8.33 12.73 -12.58
C ASP A 42 -6.82 12.51 -12.36
N THR A 43 -6.12 13.51 -11.81
CA THR A 43 -4.70 13.39 -11.45
C THR A 43 -4.51 12.37 -10.34
N PHE A 44 -5.37 12.39 -9.32
CA PHE A 44 -5.35 11.39 -8.25
C PHE A 44 -5.51 9.97 -8.81
N VAL A 45 -6.49 9.73 -9.69
CA VAL A 45 -6.72 8.45 -10.39
C VAL A 45 -5.46 8.02 -11.14
N ARG A 46 -4.85 8.92 -11.92
CA ARG A 46 -3.61 8.59 -12.65
C ARG A 46 -2.49 8.15 -11.72
N GLU A 47 -2.33 8.85 -10.60
CA GLU A 47 -1.31 8.53 -9.59
C GLU A 47 -1.58 7.18 -8.91
N GLN A 48 -2.85 6.79 -8.70
CA GLN A 48 -3.19 5.47 -8.16
C GLN A 48 -2.72 4.31 -9.06
N ILE A 49 -2.86 4.46 -10.38
CA ILE A 49 -2.64 3.38 -11.35
C ILE A 49 -1.20 3.35 -11.85
N ALA A 50 -0.62 4.53 -12.08
CA ALA A 50 0.66 4.67 -12.78
C ALA A 50 1.55 5.78 -12.20
N GLY A 51 1.39 6.15 -10.93
CA GLY A 51 2.17 7.24 -10.33
C GLY A 51 3.68 7.11 -10.48
N ASP A 52 4.23 5.90 -10.35
CA ASP A 52 5.64 5.59 -10.58
C ASP A 52 6.10 5.78 -12.03
N LEU A 53 5.17 5.81 -12.99
CA LEU A 53 5.41 6.00 -14.42
C LEU A 53 5.13 7.44 -14.91
N ILE A 54 4.55 8.30 -14.05
CA ILE A 54 4.29 9.70 -14.40
C ILE A 54 5.58 10.48 -14.18
N GLY A 55 6.32 10.71 -15.26
CA GLY A 55 7.53 11.54 -15.29
C GLY A 55 7.32 12.92 -14.66
N GLN A 56 8.44 13.56 -14.30
CA GLN A 56 8.42 14.94 -13.82
C GLN A 56 7.73 15.83 -14.85
N VAL A 57 6.79 16.64 -14.36
CA VAL A 57 6.16 17.68 -15.16
C VAL A 57 7.30 18.56 -15.66
N LEU A 58 7.41 18.74 -16.98
CA LEU A 58 8.08 19.92 -17.52
C LEU A 58 7.35 21.10 -16.89
N THR A 59 7.93 21.70 -15.85
CA THR A 59 7.40 22.94 -15.29
C THR A 59 7.23 23.89 -16.47
N ALA A 60 6.03 24.44 -16.64
CA ALA A 60 5.81 25.46 -17.66
C ALA A 60 6.78 26.61 -17.35
N VAL A 61 7.82 26.70 -18.17
CA VAL A 61 8.84 27.72 -18.05
C VAL A 61 8.33 28.94 -18.82
N PRO A 62 8.45 30.17 -18.26
CA PRO A 62 8.22 31.40 -19.03
C PRO A 62 8.97 31.36 -20.36
N GLU A 63 8.42 32.02 -21.39
CA GLU A 63 8.91 31.95 -22.79
C GLU A 63 10.39 32.36 -22.96
N ASP A 64 10.93 33.02 -21.95
CA ASP A 64 12.26 33.61 -21.81
C ASP A 64 13.27 32.77 -21.00
N GLU A 65 12.88 31.61 -20.46
CA GLU A 65 13.79 30.69 -19.75
C GLU A 65 13.89 29.32 -20.45
N LEU A 66 15.08 28.71 -20.42
CA LEU A 66 15.26 27.36 -20.95
C LEU A 66 14.49 26.35 -20.09
N PRO A 67 13.79 25.36 -20.69
CA PRO A 67 13.16 24.29 -19.92
C PRO A 67 14.22 23.58 -19.08
N TYR A 68 14.14 23.74 -17.76
CA TYR A 68 14.94 22.95 -16.82
C TYR A 68 14.03 21.92 -16.15
N ILE A 69 14.50 20.68 -16.07
CA ILE A 69 13.80 19.63 -15.32
C ILE A 69 14.01 19.92 -13.84
N SER A 70 13.00 20.50 -13.18
CA SER A 70 12.99 20.61 -11.73
C SER A 70 12.69 19.24 -11.13
N TRP A 71 13.74 18.56 -10.67
CA TRP A 71 13.57 17.31 -9.94
C TRP A 71 12.98 17.58 -8.55
N ASP A 72 11.68 17.33 -8.38
CA ASP A 72 11.01 17.34 -7.08
C ASP A 72 10.91 15.91 -6.53
N ALA A 73 11.93 15.53 -5.76
CA ALA A 73 12.01 14.24 -5.06
C ALA A 73 10.75 13.93 -4.26
N LYS A 74 10.17 14.95 -3.61
CA LYS A 74 9.02 14.76 -2.74
C LYS A 74 7.78 14.43 -3.57
N ARG A 75 7.57 15.13 -4.69
CA ARG A 75 6.42 14.85 -5.57
C ARG A 75 6.53 13.49 -6.25
N GLU A 76 7.73 13.12 -6.68
CA GLU A 76 7.99 11.79 -7.23
C GLU A 76 7.73 10.70 -6.18
N ALA A 77 8.21 10.88 -4.95
CA ALA A 77 7.92 9.97 -3.85
C ALA A 77 6.41 9.84 -3.57
N GLU A 78 5.65 10.95 -3.56
CA GLU A 78 4.19 10.91 -3.41
C GLU A 78 3.51 10.08 -4.49
N ARG A 79 3.95 10.21 -5.75
CA ARG A 79 3.39 9.46 -6.88
C ARG A 79 3.72 7.97 -6.80
N ILE A 80 4.94 7.61 -6.41
CA ILE A 80 5.31 6.21 -6.15
C ILE A 80 4.45 5.65 -5.00
N ILE A 81 4.29 6.40 -3.91
CA ILE A 81 3.44 6.00 -2.78
C ILE A 81 1.99 5.77 -3.22
N ALA A 82 1.47 6.57 -4.15
CA ALA A 82 0.10 6.47 -4.65
C ALA A 82 -0.21 5.10 -5.27
N THR A 83 0.79 4.42 -5.86
CA THR A 83 0.61 3.07 -6.41
C THR A 83 0.54 1.97 -5.36
N GLY A 84 0.62 2.34 -4.07
CA GLY A 84 0.11 1.55 -2.95
C GLY A 84 -1.34 1.08 -3.16
N PHE A 85 -2.13 1.81 -3.96
CA PHE A 85 -3.44 1.38 -4.44
C PHE A 85 -3.43 0.02 -5.15
N LEU A 86 -2.35 -0.33 -5.85
CA LEU A 86 -2.19 -1.63 -6.53
C LEU A 86 -1.39 -2.61 -5.70
N ALA A 87 -0.48 -2.12 -4.85
CA ALA A 87 0.46 -2.94 -4.07
C ALA A 87 -0.07 -3.42 -2.73
N ILE A 88 -0.94 -2.66 -2.06
CA ILE A 88 -1.49 -3.02 -0.76
C ILE A 88 -2.73 -3.90 -0.97
N GLY A 89 -2.77 -5.06 -0.32
CA GLY A 89 -3.93 -5.92 -0.40
C GLY A 89 -3.81 -7.21 0.39
N PRO A 90 -4.91 -7.95 0.50
CA PRO A 90 -4.93 -9.27 1.12
C PRO A 90 -4.31 -10.28 0.14
N TRP A 91 -2.99 -10.31 0.09
CA TRP A 91 -2.24 -11.22 -0.77
C TRP A 91 -2.06 -12.59 -0.12
N GLU A 92 -2.13 -13.66 -0.89
CA GLU A 92 -1.78 -14.99 -0.41
C GLU A 92 -0.25 -15.18 -0.49
N LEU A 93 0.46 -14.66 0.50
CA LEU A 93 1.93 -14.61 0.51
C LEU A 93 2.59 -15.99 0.68
N VAL A 94 1.82 -17.04 0.97
CA VAL A 94 2.29 -18.42 1.14
C VAL A 94 1.52 -19.30 0.17
N ASN A 95 1.95 -19.33 -1.09
CA ASN A 95 1.32 -20.11 -2.14
C ASN A 95 2.39 -20.66 -3.10
N GLY A 96 2.38 -21.99 -3.28
CA GLY A 96 3.31 -22.71 -4.16
C GLY A 96 2.90 -22.74 -5.63
N ASP A 97 1.62 -22.51 -5.94
CA ASP A 97 1.14 -22.41 -7.32
C ASP A 97 1.29 -20.97 -7.83
N LYS A 98 2.54 -20.60 -8.15
CA LYS A 98 2.88 -19.24 -8.58
C LYS A 98 2.14 -18.74 -9.82
N PRO A 99 1.88 -19.55 -10.87
CA PRO A 99 1.05 -19.13 -11.99
C PRO A 99 -0.35 -18.68 -11.54
N GLN A 100 -0.99 -19.46 -10.67
CA GLN A 100 -2.32 -19.15 -10.16
C GLN A 100 -2.29 -17.90 -9.25
N LEU A 101 -1.32 -17.82 -8.33
CA LEU A 101 -1.12 -16.64 -7.47
C LEU A 101 -0.98 -15.35 -8.29
N ARG A 102 -0.19 -15.39 -9.38
CA ARG A 102 0.04 -14.23 -10.24
C ARG A 102 -1.27 -13.76 -10.87
N MET A 103 -2.09 -14.68 -11.37
CA MET A 103 -3.39 -14.35 -11.95
C MET A 103 -4.42 -13.91 -10.92
N ASP A 104 -4.36 -14.42 -9.68
CA ASP A 104 -5.23 -13.96 -8.59
C ASP A 104 -4.90 -12.53 -8.14
N ILE A 105 -3.63 -12.13 -8.23
CA ILE A 105 -3.21 -10.73 -7.99
C ILE A 105 -3.74 -9.83 -9.11
N VAL A 106 -3.55 -10.24 -10.37
CA VAL A 106 -4.04 -9.51 -11.55
C VAL A 106 -5.56 -9.33 -11.49
N ASP A 107 -6.29 -10.41 -11.19
CA ASP A 107 -7.75 -10.38 -11.03
C ASP A 107 -8.18 -9.38 -9.95
N LYS A 108 -7.50 -9.35 -8.79
CA LYS A 108 -7.77 -8.35 -7.75
C LYS A 108 -7.51 -6.93 -8.21
N GLN A 109 -6.46 -6.69 -9.00
CA GLN A 109 -6.12 -5.35 -9.52
C GLN A 109 -7.13 -4.88 -10.56
N VAL A 110 -7.47 -5.74 -11.53
CA VAL A 110 -8.48 -5.46 -12.56
C VAL A 110 -9.84 -5.17 -11.91
N ASN A 111 -10.28 -6.01 -10.96
CA ASN A 111 -11.53 -5.81 -10.24
C ASN A 111 -11.53 -4.52 -9.42
N ARG A 112 -10.42 -4.23 -8.72
CA ARG A 112 -10.30 -3.03 -7.90
C ARG A 112 -10.43 -1.76 -8.74
N ILE A 113 -9.79 -1.71 -9.92
CA ILE A 113 -9.93 -0.59 -10.85
C ILE A 113 -11.35 -0.49 -11.40
N GLY A 114 -11.92 -1.63 -11.84
CA GLY A 114 -13.29 -1.70 -12.34
C GLY A 114 -14.29 -1.13 -11.34
N GLN A 115 -14.28 -1.61 -10.10
CA GLN A 115 -15.23 -1.17 -9.06
C GLN A 115 -14.96 0.25 -8.57
N THR A 116 -13.69 0.60 -8.34
CA THR A 116 -13.33 1.90 -7.74
C THR A 116 -13.61 3.05 -8.68
N PHE A 117 -13.18 2.93 -9.94
CA PHE A 117 -13.20 4.02 -10.89
C PHE A 117 -14.34 3.91 -11.90
N LEU A 118 -14.60 2.71 -12.43
CA LEU A 118 -15.59 2.53 -13.50
C LEU A 118 -16.98 2.13 -12.96
N GLY A 119 -17.07 1.73 -11.69
CA GLY A 119 -18.30 1.16 -11.14
C GLY A 119 -18.69 -0.13 -11.86
N LEU A 120 -17.74 -0.94 -12.30
CA LEU A 120 -17.97 -2.19 -13.03
C LEU A 120 -17.40 -3.38 -12.27
N THR A 121 -18.12 -4.50 -12.28
CA THR A 121 -17.67 -5.76 -11.70
C THR A 121 -17.06 -6.65 -12.78
N LEU A 122 -15.75 -6.58 -12.98
CA LEU A 122 -15.09 -7.27 -14.10
C LEU A 122 -14.78 -8.75 -13.83
N GLY A 123 -14.85 -9.21 -12.58
CA GLY A 123 -14.31 -10.50 -12.16
C GLY A 123 -15.03 -11.73 -12.73
N CYS A 124 -16.30 -11.60 -13.14
CA CYS A 124 -16.98 -12.71 -13.82
C CYS A 124 -16.36 -13.01 -15.21
N ALA A 125 -15.80 -11.98 -15.88
CA ALA A 125 -15.18 -12.11 -17.21
C ALA A 125 -13.94 -13.02 -17.19
N ARG A 126 -13.35 -13.23 -16.01
CA ARG A 126 -12.19 -14.10 -15.79
C ARG A 126 -12.43 -15.54 -16.25
N CYS A 127 -13.63 -16.06 -16.03
CA CYS A 127 -13.93 -17.48 -16.25
C CYS A 127 -14.81 -17.71 -17.48
N HIS A 128 -15.69 -16.76 -17.80
CA HIS A 128 -16.64 -16.85 -18.90
C HIS A 128 -16.92 -15.45 -19.45
N GLU A 129 -17.48 -15.35 -20.65
CA GLU A 129 -18.00 -14.07 -21.17
C GLU A 129 -18.92 -13.43 -20.15
N HIS A 130 -18.70 -12.15 -19.84
CA HIS A 130 -19.40 -11.52 -18.73
C HIS A 130 -20.92 -11.56 -18.99
N LYS A 131 -21.66 -12.22 -18.08
CA LYS A 131 -23.03 -12.66 -18.35
C LYS A 131 -24.05 -11.52 -18.48
N PHE A 132 -23.75 -10.33 -17.97
CA PHE A 132 -24.75 -9.25 -17.79
C PHE A 132 -24.29 -7.90 -18.34
N ASP A 133 -23.07 -7.48 -17.99
CA ASP A 133 -22.40 -6.32 -18.57
C ASP A 133 -21.69 -6.73 -19.87
N PRO A 134 -21.63 -5.86 -20.89
CA PRO A 134 -21.00 -6.15 -22.17
C PRO A 134 -19.47 -6.04 -22.05
N VAL A 135 -18.87 -6.86 -21.19
CA VAL A 135 -17.42 -6.96 -21.04
C VAL A 135 -17.02 -8.30 -21.61
N SER A 136 -16.29 -8.27 -22.72
CA SER A 136 -15.80 -9.50 -23.32
C SER A 136 -14.72 -10.13 -22.46
N GLN A 137 -14.54 -11.44 -22.57
CA GLN A 137 -13.40 -12.11 -21.95
C GLN A 137 -12.08 -11.55 -22.51
N GLU A 138 -12.05 -11.17 -23.79
CA GLU A 138 -10.91 -10.52 -24.42
C GLU A 138 -10.58 -9.18 -23.77
N ASP A 139 -11.56 -8.30 -23.55
CA ASP A 139 -11.35 -7.02 -22.87
C ASP A 139 -10.78 -7.21 -21.46
N TYR A 140 -11.28 -8.23 -20.73
CA TYR A 140 -10.74 -8.59 -19.42
C TYR A 140 -9.27 -9.02 -19.49
N PHE A 141 -8.93 -9.94 -20.41
CA PHE A 141 -7.55 -10.44 -20.53
C PHE A 141 -6.60 -9.38 -21.15
N ALA A 142 -7.12 -8.45 -21.94
CA ALA A 142 -6.39 -7.29 -22.43
C ALA A 142 -5.97 -6.38 -21.26
N MET A 143 -6.87 -6.08 -20.33
CA MET A 143 -6.51 -5.38 -19.09
C MET A 143 -5.63 -6.24 -18.17
N ALA A 144 -5.87 -7.55 -18.10
CA ALA A 144 -5.09 -8.46 -17.29
C ALA A 144 -3.60 -8.46 -17.70
N GLY A 145 -3.29 -8.37 -18.99
CA GLY A 145 -1.91 -8.32 -19.48
C GLY A 145 -1.13 -7.10 -18.98
N ILE A 146 -1.81 -5.97 -18.75
CA ILE A 146 -1.21 -4.76 -18.17
C ILE A 146 -0.68 -5.06 -16.76
N PHE A 147 -1.49 -5.73 -15.93
CA PHE A 147 -1.13 -6.09 -14.56
C PHE A 147 -0.24 -7.33 -14.48
N LEU A 148 -0.30 -8.21 -15.46
CA LEU A 148 0.66 -9.30 -15.61
C LEU A 148 2.07 -8.72 -15.82
N SER A 149 2.16 -7.59 -16.51
CA SER A 149 3.36 -6.78 -16.71
C SER A 149 3.70 -5.85 -15.53
N THR A 150 3.06 -6.03 -14.36
CA THR A 150 3.24 -5.21 -13.16
C THR A 150 3.72 -6.04 -11.98
N VAL A 151 4.86 -5.68 -11.40
CA VAL A 151 5.46 -6.37 -10.25
C VAL A 151 4.82 -5.88 -8.95
N THR A 152 3.96 -6.73 -8.39
CA THR A 152 3.24 -6.45 -7.13
C THR A 152 3.81 -7.23 -5.95
N LEU A 153 4.25 -8.46 -6.19
CA LEU A 153 4.93 -9.30 -5.21
C LEU A 153 6.32 -9.68 -5.72
N LYS A 154 7.29 -9.77 -4.81
CA LYS A 154 8.62 -10.34 -5.04
C LYS A 154 8.77 -11.65 -4.27
N GLY A 155 9.51 -12.60 -4.81
CA GLY A 155 9.69 -13.91 -4.19
C GLY A 155 10.47 -14.86 -5.08
N ARG A 156 10.86 -16.03 -4.53
CA ARG A 156 11.51 -17.06 -5.35
C ARG A 156 10.45 -17.71 -6.25
N LEU A 157 10.76 -17.85 -7.55
CA LEU A 157 9.89 -18.50 -8.54
C LEU A 157 9.54 -19.95 -8.16
N GLN A 158 10.44 -20.65 -7.46
CA GLN A 158 10.24 -22.02 -6.96
C GLN A 158 9.97 -22.08 -5.43
N GLY A 159 9.75 -20.94 -4.77
CA GLY A 159 9.49 -20.87 -3.34
C GLY A 159 8.01 -20.77 -3.02
N VAL A 160 7.61 -21.10 -1.79
CA VAL A 160 6.22 -20.91 -1.34
C VAL A 160 5.98 -19.46 -0.90
N PHE A 161 7.01 -18.81 -0.36
CA PHE A 161 6.92 -17.46 0.21
C PHE A 161 7.09 -16.37 -0.83
N SER A 162 6.19 -15.39 -0.79
CA SER A 162 6.27 -14.11 -1.48
C SER A 162 6.24 -12.97 -0.45
N ALA A 163 6.75 -11.81 -0.83
CA ALA A 163 6.63 -10.55 -0.11
C ALA A 163 6.02 -9.49 -1.04
N VAL A 164 5.37 -8.49 -0.46
CA VAL A 164 4.91 -7.33 -1.24
C VAL A 164 6.11 -6.60 -1.82
N ASN A 165 5.96 -6.04 -3.02
CA ASN A 165 7.00 -5.22 -3.60
C ASN A 165 7.19 -3.93 -2.80
N HIS A 166 8.45 -3.53 -2.65
CA HIS A 166 8.83 -2.27 -2.04
C HIS A 166 9.66 -1.47 -3.04
N HIS A 167 9.20 -0.27 -3.34
CA HIS A 167 9.92 0.69 -4.18
C HIS A 167 10.71 1.63 -3.28
N LYS A 168 11.97 1.90 -3.68
CA LYS A 168 12.79 2.91 -3.03
C LYS A 168 12.26 4.29 -3.37
N LEU A 169 12.03 5.12 -2.36
CA LEU A 169 11.62 6.49 -2.58
C LEU A 169 12.85 7.36 -2.91
N PRO A 170 12.72 8.29 -3.87
CA PRO A 170 13.74 9.29 -4.12
C PRO A 170 14.01 10.13 -2.87
N GLU A 171 15.28 10.47 -2.66
CA GLU A 171 15.75 11.30 -1.54
C GLU A 171 16.55 12.47 -2.10
N THR A 172 16.32 13.67 -1.59
CA THR A 172 17.16 14.83 -1.91
C THR A 172 18.62 14.60 -1.50
N ALA A 173 19.55 15.30 -2.15
CA ALA A 173 20.98 15.20 -1.81
C ALA A 173 21.24 15.50 -0.32
N ASP A 174 20.50 16.45 0.26
CA ASP A 174 20.59 16.79 1.68
C ASP A 174 20.08 15.66 2.59
N GLU A 175 18.98 15.01 2.23
CA GLU A 175 18.46 13.84 2.96
C GLU A 175 19.43 12.66 2.90
N MET A 176 19.98 12.37 1.71
CA MET A 176 21.00 11.34 1.52
C MET A 176 22.24 11.62 2.36
N LEU A 177 22.71 12.87 2.38
CA LEU A 177 23.86 13.30 3.18
C LEU A 177 23.57 13.20 4.68
N ALA A 178 22.40 13.64 5.12
CA ALA A 178 21.97 13.55 6.52
C ALA A 178 21.89 12.08 6.99
N ARG A 179 21.32 11.20 6.17
CA ARG A 179 21.26 9.75 6.41
C ARG A 179 22.66 9.14 6.49
N SER A 180 23.53 9.47 5.54
CA SER A 180 24.93 9.01 5.51
C SER A 180 25.72 9.44 6.76
N LYS A 181 25.61 10.71 7.15
CA LYS A 181 26.22 11.24 8.40
C LYS A 181 25.73 10.46 9.62
N ARG A 182 24.42 10.21 9.72
CA ARG A 182 23.83 9.48 10.85
C ARG A 182 24.23 8.00 10.87
N LEU A 183 24.31 7.34 9.70
CA LEU A 183 24.85 5.98 9.58
C LEU A 183 26.29 5.91 10.07
N ARG A 184 27.15 6.84 9.64
CA ARG A 184 28.54 6.91 10.08
C ARG A 184 28.67 7.09 11.59
N LEU A 185 27.85 7.95 12.20
CA LEU A 185 27.82 8.11 13.66
C LEU A 185 27.40 6.83 14.38
N LEU A 186 26.38 6.12 13.87
CA LEU A 186 25.95 4.84 14.42
C LEU A 186 27.05 3.78 14.31
N GLU A 187 27.78 3.74 13.20
CA GLU A 187 28.90 2.80 13.01
C GLU A 187 30.06 3.07 13.98
N ILE A 188 30.38 4.34 14.23
CA ILE A 188 31.38 4.74 15.22
C ILE A 188 30.95 4.29 16.62
N GLU A 189 29.71 4.58 17.03
CA GLU A 189 29.20 4.19 18.35
C GLU A 189 29.08 2.67 18.50
N GLN A 190 28.69 1.97 17.44
CA GLN A 190 28.66 0.51 17.38
C GLN A 190 30.07 -0.07 17.57
N ALA A 191 31.07 0.45 16.85
CA ALA A 191 32.46 0.00 16.95
C ALA A 191 33.05 0.25 18.35
N LYS A 192 32.77 1.41 18.96
CA LYS A 192 33.16 1.69 20.36
C LYS A 192 32.52 0.71 21.33
N THR A 193 31.21 0.46 21.18
CA THR A 193 30.46 -0.47 22.03
C THR A 193 30.99 -1.90 21.89
N TRP A 194 31.32 -2.30 20.67
CA TRP A 194 31.90 -3.61 20.38
C TRP A 194 33.29 -3.77 21.01
N LYS A 195 34.19 -2.79 20.86
CA LYS A 195 35.51 -2.79 21.52
C LYS A 195 35.40 -2.86 23.05
N ALA A 196 34.48 -2.09 23.64
CA ALA A 196 34.25 -2.12 25.08
C ALA A 196 33.71 -3.48 25.55
N ARG A 197 32.83 -4.09 24.76
CA ARG A 197 32.26 -5.42 25.05
C ARG A 197 33.34 -6.50 24.99
N ASP A 198 34.17 -6.48 23.96
CA ASP A 198 35.26 -7.45 23.82
C ASP A 198 36.30 -7.30 24.93
N LYS A 199 36.60 -6.06 25.35
CA LYS A 199 37.45 -5.80 26.52
C LYS A 199 36.84 -6.38 27.81
N ALA A 200 35.56 -6.11 28.07
CA ALA A 200 34.86 -6.63 29.25
C ALA A 200 34.77 -8.18 29.23
N GLU A 201 34.54 -8.80 28.08
CA GLU A 201 34.56 -10.26 27.96
C GLU A 201 35.96 -10.85 28.16
N GLY A 202 37.01 -10.18 27.68
CA GLY A 202 38.40 -10.56 27.95
C GLY A 202 38.75 -10.47 29.44
N GLU A 203 38.38 -9.37 30.11
CA GLU A 203 38.56 -9.19 31.55
C GLU A 203 37.80 -10.23 32.36
N ALA A 204 36.54 -10.53 31.99
CA ALA A 204 35.75 -11.56 32.65
C ALA A 204 36.40 -12.95 32.53
N LYS A 205 36.94 -13.32 31.37
CA LYS A 205 37.67 -14.58 31.19
C LYS A 205 38.93 -14.64 32.07
N GLY A 206 39.71 -13.56 32.12
CA GLY A 206 40.87 -13.48 32.99
C GLY A 206 40.53 -13.59 34.48
N LEU A 207 39.41 -12.99 34.91
CA LEU A 207 38.90 -13.11 36.28
C LEU A 207 38.36 -14.53 36.57
N GLU A 208 37.75 -15.21 35.61
CA GLU A 208 37.33 -16.62 35.75
C GLU A 208 38.54 -17.55 35.95
N GLU A 209 39.62 -17.35 35.19
CA GLU A 209 40.85 -18.10 35.37
C GLU A 209 41.50 -17.83 36.74
N LYS A 210 41.55 -16.56 37.17
CA LYS A 210 42.04 -16.20 38.52
C LYS A 210 41.18 -16.82 39.62
N MET A 211 39.85 -16.77 39.49
CA MET A 211 38.92 -17.38 40.43
C MET A 211 39.17 -18.89 40.54
N LYS A 212 39.42 -19.58 39.41
CA LYS A 212 39.77 -21.00 39.40
C LYS A 212 41.07 -21.28 40.16
N ARG A 213 42.14 -20.52 39.88
CA ARG A 213 43.43 -20.64 40.57
C ARG A 213 43.34 -20.37 42.07
N LEU A 214 42.55 -19.38 42.48
CA LEU A 214 42.34 -19.06 43.90
C LEU A 214 41.59 -20.19 44.62
N LYS A 215 40.59 -20.81 43.97
CA LYS A 215 39.90 -22.00 44.50
C LYS A 215 40.84 -23.19 44.66
N GLU A 216 41.73 -23.42 43.70
CA GLU A 216 42.78 -24.45 43.78
C GLU A 216 43.75 -24.16 44.95
N ARG A 217 44.24 -22.90 45.09
CA ARG A 217 45.12 -22.50 46.20
C ARG A 217 44.47 -22.67 47.59
N ILE A 218 43.18 -22.39 47.72
CA ILE A 218 42.45 -22.62 48.99
C ILE A 218 42.42 -24.11 49.33
N ALA A 219 42.27 -24.98 48.33
CA ALA A 219 42.26 -26.43 48.54
C ALA A 219 43.65 -26.99 48.94
N GLU A 220 44.73 -26.34 48.49
CA GLU A 220 46.12 -26.76 48.74
C GLU A 220 46.76 -26.10 49.98
N ALA A 221 46.15 -25.05 50.55
CA ALA A 221 46.71 -24.28 51.66
C ALA A 221 46.81 -25.11 52.97
N SER A 222 47.97 -25.06 53.60
CA SER A 222 48.30 -25.84 54.81
C SER A 222 48.03 -25.10 56.13
N THR A 223 47.88 -23.78 56.11
CA THR A 223 47.61 -22.93 57.30
C THR A 223 46.27 -22.22 57.18
N ASP A 224 45.62 -21.93 58.32
CA ASP A 224 44.33 -21.23 58.33
C ASP A 224 44.46 -19.73 57.99
N GLU A 225 45.63 -19.12 58.23
CA GLU A 225 45.93 -17.75 57.79
C GLU A 225 45.97 -17.63 56.27
N ASP A 226 46.65 -18.55 55.57
CA ASP A 226 46.72 -18.57 54.11
C ASP A 226 45.35 -18.82 53.47
N LYS A 227 44.53 -19.69 54.09
CA LYS A 227 43.15 -19.94 53.65
C LYS A 227 42.29 -18.69 53.76
N ASN A 228 42.34 -17.98 54.88
CA ASN A 228 41.54 -16.78 55.10
C ASN A 228 41.97 -15.63 54.17
N ALA A 229 43.27 -15.41 53.99
CA ALA A 229 43.77 -14.39 53.06
C ALA A 229 43.35 -14.67 51.60
N THR A 230 43.47 -15.94 51.16
CA THR A 230 43.08 -16.34 49.80
C THR A 230 41.56 -16.31 49.60
N ALA A 231 40.77 -16.58 50.65
CA ALA A 231 39.32 -16.46 50.62
C ALA A 231 38.84 -15.01 50.46
N GLN A 232 39.50 -14.04 51.12
CA GLN A 232 39.21 -12.62 50.94
C GLN A 232 39.54 -12.14 49.51
N GLU A 233 40.67 -12.59 48.95
CA GLU A 233 41.03 -12.31 47.56
C GLU A 233 40.01 -12.92 46.58
N LEU A 234 39.55 -14.14 46.85
CA LEU A 234 38.52 -14.81 46.07
C LEU A 234 37.20 -14.02 46.07
N GLU A 235 36.74 -13.54 47.23
CA GLU A 235 35.52 -12.73 47.34
C GLU A 235 35.62 -11.45 46.51
N HIS A 236 36.79 -10.79 46.53
CA HIS A 236 37.04 -9.60 45.72
C HIS A 236 36.97 -9.91 44.22
N VAL A 237 37.61 -11.00 43.78
CA VAL A 237 37.59 -11.44 42.37
C VAL A 237 36.18 -11.84 41.94
N GLU A 238 35.39 -12.51 42.78
CA GLU A 238 34.01 -12.87 42.48
C GLU A 238 33.12 -11.64 42.30
N LYS A 239 33.30 -10.61 43.14
CA LYS A 239 32.59 -9.33 43.02
C LYS A 239 32.96 -8.57 41.74
N GLN A 240 34.26 -8.53 41.40
CA GLN A 240 34.73 -7.94 40.14
C GLN A 240 34.16 -8.70 38.95
N LEU A 241 34.24 -10.03 38.94
CA LEU A 241 33.74 -10.88 37.86
C LEU A 241 32.24 -10.67 37.62
N LYS A 242 31.44 -10.59 38.69
CA LYS A 242 30.01 -10.30 38.60
C LYS A 242 29.76 -8.95 37.93
N THR A 243 30.48 -7.90 38.36
CA THR A 243 30.36 -6.55 37.81
C THR A 243 30.71 -6.51 36.32
N THR A 244 31.85 -7.09 35.95
CA THR A 244 32.30 -7.15 34.55
C THR A 244 31.34 -7.96 33.66
N LYS A 245 30.78 -9.07 34.16
CA LYS A 245 29.75 -9.83 33.44
C LYS A 245 28.47 -9.01 33.23
N ASP A 246 28.04 -8.26 34.23
CA ASP A 246 26.85 -7.41 34.11
C ASP A 246 27.08 -6.24 33.14
N ASP A 247 28.28 -5.67 33.11
CA ASP A 247 28.65 -4.65 32.12
C ASP A 247 28.72 -5.21 30.70
N SER A 248 29.29 -6.40 30.51
CA SER A 248 29.25 -7.11 29.21
C SER A 248 27.81 -7.35 28.75
N LYS A 249 26.91 -7.77 29.65
CA LYS A 249 25.48 -7.93 29.33
C LYS A 249 24.83 -6.60 28.92
N LYS A 250 25.12 -5.50 29.61
CA LYS A 250 24.62 -4.16 29.24
C LYS A 250 25.12 -3.75 27.85
N LEU A 251 26.40 -3.95 27.56
CA LEU A 251 26.99 -3.62 26.26
C LEU A 251 26.40 -4.48 25.13
N ASN A 252 26.15 -5.77 25.38
CA ASN A 252 25.45 -6.64 24.42
C ASN A 252 24.01 -6.16 24.13
N ARG A 253 23.27 -5.70 25.15
CA ARG A 253 21.94 -5.08 24.94
C ARG A 253 22.05 -3.80 24.11
N ARG A 254 23.05 -2.95 24.40
CA ARG A 254 23.29 -1.71 23.65
C ARG A 254 23.66 -2.00 22.19
N LEU A 255 24.46 -3.04 21.92
CA LEU A 255 24.79 -3.49 20.58
C LEU A 255 23.56 -3.97 19.80
N LYS A 256 22.63 -4.67 20.45
CA LYS A 256 21.32 -5.01 19.85
C LYS A 256 20.53 -3.75 19.48
N GLY A 257 20.53 -2.73 20.34
CA GLY A 257 19.94 -1.42 20.05
C GLY A 257 20.57 -0.73 18.84
N TRP A 258 21.90 -0.73 18.73
CA TRP A 258 22.60 -0.18 17.56
C TRP A 258 22.29 -0.95 16.29
N ASN A 259 22.27 -2.28 16.34
CA ASN A 259 21.87 -3.12 15.20
C ASN A 259 20.44 -2.82 14.76
N TYR A 260 19.52 -2.63 15.71
CA TYR A 260 18.15 -2.24 15.42
C TYR A 260 18.12 -0.87 14.71
N LEU A 261 18.75 0.16 15.28
CA LEU A 261 18.76 1.50 14.68
C LEU A 261 19.41 1.51 13.28
N LYS A 262 20.54 0.82 13.10
CA LYS A 262 21.20 0.68 11.79
C LYS A 262 20.30 -0.02 10.78
N ARG A 263 19.57 -1.07 11.22
CA ARG A 263 18.62 -1.79 10.37
C ARG A 263 17.44 -0.92 9.94
N HIS A 264 17.01 0.04 10.74
CA HIS A 264 15.86 0.90 10.44
C HIS A 264 16.25 2.26 9.84
N LEU A 265 17.54 2.63 9.89
CA LEU A 265 18.08 3.79 9.18
C LEU A 265 18.44 3.42 7.73
N ARG A 266 17.44 2.92 7.01
CA ARG A 266 17.55 2.57 5.58
C ARG A 266 16.99 3.70 4.73
N GLU A 267 17.20 3.53 3.44
CA GLU A 267 16.55 4.34 2.41
C GLU A 267 15.03 4.23 2.59
N PRO A 268 14.28 5.34 2.43
CA PRO A 268 12.84 5.30 2.58
C PRO A 268 12.23 4.40 1.52
N LEU A 269 11.35 3.49 1.94
CA LEU A 269 10.62 2.59 1.06
C LEU A 269 9.13 2.90 1.10
N ALA A 270 8.44 2.54 0.02
CA ALA A 270 6.99 2.44 -0.03
C ALA A 270 6.58 1.07 -0.57
N MET A 271 5.47 0.52 -0.07
CA MET A 271 4.80 -0.60 -0.71
C MET A 271 4.13 -0.08 -1.99
N ALA A 272 4.73 -0.36 -3.13
CA ALA A 272 4.38 0.22 -4.42
C ALA A 272 4.67 -0.80 -5.52
N VAL A 273 3.97 -0.70 -6.65
CA VAL A 273 4.25 -1.53 -7.82
C VAL A 273 5.38 -0.91 -8.65
N GLU A 274 5.95 -1.73 -9.53
CA GLU A 274 6.89 -1.31 -10.58
C GLU A 274 6.55 -2.10 -11.86
N ASP A 275 6.93 -1.59 -13.03
CA ASP A 275 6.77 -2.36 -14.26
C ASP A 275 7.75 -3.54 -14.32
N ALA A 276 7.27 -4.67 -14.85
CA ALA A 276 8.14 -5.78 -15.19
C ALA A 276 9.08 -5.36 -16.34
N PRO A 277 10.35 -5.80 -16.32
CA PRO A 277 11.32 -5.42 -17.36
C PRO A 277 10.92 -5.91 -18.75
N GLU A 278 10.15 -7.00 -18.83
CA GLU A 278 9.63 -7.58 -20.06
C GLU A 278 8.10 -7.66 -19.96
N PRO A 279 7.38 -6.65 -20.50
CA PRO A 279 5.92 -6.67 -20.53
C PRO A 279 5.40 -7.78 -21.43
N GLU A 280 4.40 -8.53 -20.98
CA GLU A 280 3.79 -9.63 -21.75
C GLU A 280 2.27 -9.49 -21.92
N ASP A 281 1.77 -9.99 -23.05
CA ASP A 281 0.33 -10.10 -23.33
C ASP A 281 -0.25 -11.27 -22.52
N CYS A 282 -1.52 -11.17 -22.15
CA CYS A 282 -2.16 -12.23 -21.37
C CYS A 282 -2.72 -13.32 -22.30
N ARG A 283 -2.64 -14.57 -21.87
CA ARG A 283 -3.43 -15.65 -22.48
C ARG A 283 -4.74 -15.79 -21.74
N ILE A 284 -5.80 -16.12 -22.46
CA ILE A 284 -7.09 -16.44 -21.83
C ILE A 284 -6.91 -17.67 -20.93
N ASN A 285 -7.28 -17.55 -19.66
CA ASN A 285 -7.27 -18.67 -18.72
C ASN A 285 -8.64 -19.33 -18.71
N HIS A 286 -8.77 -20.50 -19.33
CA HIS A 286 -10.05 -21.20 -19.40
C HIS A 286 -10.57 -21.55 -18.00
N GLY A 287 -11.82 -21.16 -17.71
CA GLY A 287 -12.42 -21.33 -16.39
C GLY A 287 -11.66 -20.63 -15.25
N GLY A 288 -10.82 -19.64 -15.56
CA GLY A 288 -10.00 -18.93 -14.59
C GLY A 288 -8.74 -19.67 -14.11
N ASN A 289 -8.43 -20.83 -14.69
CA ASN A 289 -7.28 -21.67 -14.35
C ASN A 289 -6.01 -21.17 -15.09
N ALA A 290 -5.02 -20.71 -14.33
CA ALA A 290 -3.78 -20.13 -14.88
C ALA A 290 -2.88 -21.09 -15.66
N ARG A 291 -3.20 -22.39 -15.69
CA ARG A 291 -2.47 -23.41 -16.47
C ARG A 291 -3.21 -23.85 -17.73
N GLN A 292 -4.50 -23.53 -17.84
CA GLN A 292 -5.30 -23.84 -19.01
C GLN A 292 -5.36 -22.63 -19.92
N LEU A 293 -4.32 -22.49 -20.75
CA LEU A 293 -4.07 -21.31 -21.56
C LEU A 293 -4.75 -21.44 -22.93
N GLY A 294 -5.53 -20.43 -23.30
CA GLY A 294 -6.13 -20.24 -24.61
C GLY A 294 -5.32 -19.28 -25.48
N LYS A 295 -6.02 -18.52 -26.33
CA LYS A 295 -5.38 -17.54 -27.24
C LYS A 295 -4.70 -16.40 -26.47
N ILE A 296 -3.67 -15.83 -27.09
CA ILE A 296 -3.03 -14.60 -26.63
C ILE A 296 -3.96 -13.43 -26.95
N VAL A 297 -4.11 -12.51 -25.99
CA VAL A 297 -4.89 -11.30 -26.11
C VAL A 297 -3.95 -10.10 -25.90
N PRO A 298 -3.79 -9.23 -26.91
CA PRO A 298 -3.00 -8.02 -26.79
C PRO A 298 -3.47 -7.16 -25.62
N ARG A 299 -2.54 -6.54 -24.90
CA ARG A 299 -2.90 -5.59 -23.84
C ARG A 299 -3.77 -4.46 -24.37
N GLY A 300 -4.77 -4.06 -23.59
CA GLY A 300 -5.75 -3.05 -23.99
C GLY A 300 -6.74 -2.68 -22.88
N PHE A 301 -7.79 -1.94 -23.26
CA PHE A 301 -8.83 -1.41 -22.36
C PHE A 301 -10.22 -1.94 -22.75
N LEU A 302 -11.23 -1.65 -21.93
CA LEU A 302 -12.61 -2.05 -22.22
C LEU A 302 -13.12 -1.33 -23.48
N THR A 303 -13.56 -2.11 -24.47
CA THR A 303 -13.97 -1.60 -25.78
C THR A 303 -15.29 -0.82 -25.65
N GLU A 304 -16.27 -1.34 -24.92
CA GLU A 304 -17.60 -0.72 -24.75
C GLU A 304 -17.61 0.58 -23.92
N VAL A 305 -16.58 0.81 -23.11
CA VAL A 305 -16.42 2.03 -22.31
C VAL A 305 -15.58 3.08 -23.07
N SER A 306 -14.93 2.68 -24.17
CA SER A 306 -14.11 3.56 -24.98
C SER A 306 -14.97 4.42 -25.92
N TRP A 307 -14.40 5.55 -26.35
CA TRP A 307 -15.05 6.51 -27.25
C TRP A 307 -14.43 6.47 -28.65
N GLU A 308 -15.12 7.06 -29.63
CA GLU A 308 -14.64 7.11 -31.00
C GLU A 308 -13.26 7.79 -31.12
N GLY A 309 -12.36 7.14 -31.87
CA GLY A 309 -10.98 7.60 -32.04
C GLY A 309 -10.04 7.26 -30.87
N GLN A 310 -10.51 6.59 -29.82
CA GLN A 310 -9.64 6.08 -28.76
C GLN A 310 -8.70 4.99 -29.31
N LYS A 311 -7.39 5.18 -29.17
CA LYS A 311 -6.41 4.13 -29.45
C LYS A 311 -6.42 3.13 -28.30
N THR A 312 -6.65 1.86 -28.61
CA THR A 312 -6.56 0.74 -27.66
C THR A 312 -5.15 0.12 -27.63
N SER A 313 -4.30 0.49 -28.59
CA SER A 313 -2.92 -0.02 -28.69
C SER A 313 -2.02 0.60 -27.61
N ILE A 314 -1.36 -0.26 -26.84
CA ILE A 314 -0.35 0.10 -25.85
C ILE A 314 1.03 0.22 -26.51
N LEU A 315 1.86 1.14 -26.05
CA LEU A 315 3.22 1.32 -26.57
C LEU A 315 4.07 0.07 -26.31
N GLU A 316 4.77 -0.40 -27.35
CA GLU A 316 5.68 -1.53 -27.24
C GLU A 316 6.77 -1.28 -26.19
N GLY A 317 7.12 -2.30 -25.41
CA GLY A 317 8.10 -2.19 -24.33
C GLY A 317 7.58 -1.54 -23.04
N THR A 318 6.30 -1.16 -22.96
CA THR A 318 5.66 -0.67 -21.73
C THR A 318 4.62 -1.65 -21.19
N SER A 319 4.30 -1.56 -19.89
CA SER A 319 3.20 -2.34 -19.30
C SER A 319 1.83 -1.93 -19.82
N GLY A 320 1.65 -0.69 -20.27
CA GLY A 320 0.33 -0.11 -20.54
C GLY A 320 -0.37 0.50 -19.33
N ARG A 321 0.23 0.49 -18.13
CA ARG A 321 -0.39 1.08 -16.93
C ARG A 321 -0.60 2.58 -17.07
N LYS A 322 0.35 3.30 -17.67
CA LYS A 322 0.24 4.74 -17.89
C LYS A 322 -0.92 5.06 -18.84
N GLU A 323 -1.03 4.34 -19.94
CA GLU A 323 -2.10 4.50 -20.92
C GLU A 323 -3.46 4.12 -20.32
N LEU A 324 -3.51 3.07 -19.49
CA LEU A 324 -4.71 2.73 -18.72
C LEU A 324 -5.09 3.85 -17.76
N ALA A 325 -4.12 4.41 -17.03
CA ALA A 325 -4.33 5.53 -16.12
C ALA A 325 -4.91 6.74 -16.85
N ASP A 326 -4.36 7.07 -18.02
CA ASP A 326 -4.83 8.15 -18.88
C ASP A 326 -6.23 7.87 -19.46
N TRP A 327 -6.54 6.62 -19.80
CA TRP A 327 -7.87 6.18 -20.29
C TRP A 327 -8.95 6.23 -19.20
N VAL A 328 -8.63 5.74 -17.98
CA VAL A 328 -9.57 5.79 -16.84
C VAL A 328 -9.83 7.24 -16.44
N ALA A 329 -8.79 8.08 -16.38
CA ALA A 329 -8.90 9.47 -15.95
C ALA A 329 -9.29 10.46 -17.07
N ASN A 330 -9.68 9.97 -18.26
CA ASN A 330 -10.06 10.83 -19.36
C ASN A 330 -11.44 11.46 -19.14
N GLU A 331 -11.63 12.72 -19.53
CA GLU A 331 -12.94 13.40 -19.49
C GLU A 331 -13.99 12.76 -20.41
N LYS A 332 -13.56 12.08 -21.47
CA LYS A 332 -14.44 11.34 -22.39
C LYS A 332 -14.83 9.98 -21.84
N ASN A 333 -14.18 9.50 -20.77
CA ASN A 333 -14.59 8.26 -20.12
C ASN A 333 -15.98 8.49 -19.47
N PRO A 334 -17.01 7.73 -19.88
CA PRO A 334 -18.38 8.01 -19.44
C PRO A 334 -18.63 7.67 -17.97
N LEU A 335 -17.77 6.89 -17.32
CA LEU A 335 -18.02 6.30 -16.01
C LEU A 335 -17.26 7.01 -14.88
N THR A 336 -15.97 7.28 -15.05
CA THR A 336 -15.09 7.72 -13.95
C THR A 336 -15.61 8.90 -13.16
N ALA A 337 -16.02 9.97 -13.85
CA ALA A 337 -16.57 11.15 -13.20
C ALA A 337 -17.94 10.88 -12.54
N ARG A 338 -18.82 10.12 -13.21
CA ARG A 338 -20.16 9.78 -12.69
C ARG A 338 -20.08 8.95 -11.40
N VAL A 339 -19.21 7.96 -11.38
CA VAL A 339 -18.99 7.07 -10.23
C VAL A 339 -18.51 7.90 -9.04
N TRP A 340 -17.55 8.79 -9.25
CA TRP A 340 -17.06 9.66 -8.19
C TRP A 340 -18.12 10.63 -7.68
N VAL A 341 -18.83 11.31 -8.58
CA VAL A 341 -19.93 12.21 -8.23
C VAL A 341 -21.00 11.49 -7.41
N ASN A 342 -21.41 10.30 -7.84
CA ASN A 342 -22.39 9.49 -7.12
C ASN A 342 -21.89 9.07 -5.74
N ARG A 343 -20.61 8.72 -5.60
CA ARG A 343 -20.00 8.36 -4.31
C ARG A 343 -19.96 9.56 -3.35
N VAL A 344 -19.57 10.73 -3.83
CA VAL A 344 -19.61 11.98 -3.04
C VAL A 344 -21.04 12.31 -2.62
N TRP A 345 -22.00 12.21 -3.55
CA TRP A 345 -23.42 12.40 -3.26
C TRP A 345 -23.93 11.43 -2.19
N HIS A 346 -23.64 10.14 -2.33
CA HIS A 346 -24.01 9.10 -1.38
C HIS A 346 -23.51 9.41 0.03
N HIS A 347 -22.24 9.81 0.17
CA HIS A 347 -21.69 10.13 1.49
C HIS A 347 -22.29 11.40 2.12
N LEU A 348 -22.74 12.37 1.31
CA LEU A 348 -23.35 13.60 1.82
C LEU A 348 -24.84 13.46 2.14
N LEU A 349 -25.58 12.65 1.37
CA LEU A 349 -27.04 12.53 1.47
C LEU A 349 -27.54 11.14 1.91
N GLY A 350 -26.63 10.21 2.21
CA GLY A 350 -26.94 8.86 2.72
C GLY A 350 -27.40 7.86 1.66
N THR A 351 -27.83 8.31 0.48
CA THR A 351 -28.26 7.46 -0.64
C THR A 351 -27.72 8.00 -1.95
N GLY A 352 -27.07 7.14 -2.75
CA GLY A 352 -26.56 7.51 -4.07
C GLY A 352 -27.68 7.81 -5.06
N LEU A 353 -27.39 8.65 -6.06
CA LEU A 353 -28.27 8.81 -7.22
C LEU A 353 -28.44 7.48 -7.96
N VAL A 354 -27.36 6.72 -8.05
CA VAL A 354 -27.32 5.27 -8.27
C VAL A 354 -27.09 4.61 -6.91
N ARG A 355 -28.07 3.84 -6.42
CA ARG A 355 -28.01 3.27 -5.06
C ARG A 355 -26.94 2.17 -4.93
N THR A 356 -26.65 1.47 -6.01
CA THR A 356 -25.52 0.55 -6.14
C THR A 356 -24.24 1.34 -6.39
N VAL A 357 -23.71 1.97 -5.35
CA VAL A 357 -22.61 2.95 -5.45
C VAL A 357 -21.39 2.44 -6.24
N ASP A 358 -21.07 1.16 -6.13
CA ASP A 358 -19.92 0.52 -6.78
C ASP A 358 -20.30 -0.33 -8.01
N ASN A 359 -21.55 -0.28 -8.46
CA ASN A 359 -22.03 -1.01 -9.64
C ASN A 359 -22.99 -0.16 -10.49
N PHE A 360 -22.46 0.36 -11.59
CA PHE A 360 -23.12 1.11 -12.66
C PHE A 360 -23.43 0.23 -13.88
N GLY A 361 -23.05 -1.06 -13.84
CA GLY A 361 -23.38 -2.03 -14.88
C GLY A 361 -24.88 -2.34 -14.96
N MET A 362 -25.25 -3.25 -15.85
CA MET A 362 -26.59 -3.76 -16.09
C MET A 362 -27.25 -4.39 -14.86
N ARG A 363 -26.45 -4.85 -13.89
CA ARG A 363 -26.91 -5.35 -12.58
C ARG A 363 -27.05 -4.27 -11.51
N GLY A 364 -26.56 -3.06 -11.78
CA GLY A 364 -26.75 -1.89 -10.94
C GLY A 364 -28.16 -1.32 -11.04
N GLU A 365 -28.52 -0.45 -10.10
CA GLU A 365 -29.72 0.36 -10.20
C GLU A 365 -29.53 1.48 -11.23
N ARG A 366 -30.60 1.82 -11.98
CA ARG A 366 -30.58 3.01 -12.83
C ARG A 366 -30.52 4.28 -11.95
N PRO A 367 -29.91 5.38 -12.45
CA PRO A 367 -29.94 6.64 -11.73
C PRO A 367 -31.38 7.08 -11.46
N SER A 368 -31.70 7.39 -10.21
CA SER A 368 -33.00 7.97 -9.82
C SER A 368 -33.25 9.32 -10.49
N HIS A 369 -32.19 10.11 -10.68
CA HIS A 369 -32.23 11.43 -11.30
C HIS A 369 -31.10 11.54 -12.35
N PRO A 370 -31.25 10.95 -13.55
CA PRO A 370 -30.17 10.85 -14.53
C PRO A 370 -29.67 12.23 -15.00
N LYS A 371 -30.59 13.16 -15.28
CA LYS A 371 -30.23 14.54 -15.67
C LYS A 371 -29.43 15.28 -14.60
N LEU A 372 -29.70 15.02 -13.32
CA LEU A 372 -28.95 15.63 -12.21
C LEU A 372 -27.54 15.05 -12.12
N LEU A 373 -27.41 13.72 -12.27
CA LEU A 373 -26.11 13.06 -12.31
C LEU A 373 -25.27 13.60 -13.47
N ASP A 374 -25.85 13.71 -14.67
CA ASP A 374 -25.18 14.26 -15.85
C ASP A 374 -24.73 15.72 -15.62
N TYR A 375 -25.62 16.55 -15.07
CA TYR A 375 -25.30 17.94 -14.73
C TYR A 375 -24.13 18.04 -13.73
N LEU A 376 -24.19 17.31 -12.62
CA LEU A 376 -23.13 17.34 -11.61
C LEU A 376 -21.80 16.79 -12.15
N THR A 377 -21.87 15.79 -13.03
CA THR A 377 -20.68 15.22 -13.69
C THR A 377 -20.03 16.23 -14.62
N HIS A 378 -20.82 16.89 -15.47
CA HIS A 378 -20.33 17.92 -16.37
C HIS A 378 -19.69 19.08 -15.61
N GLU A 379 -20.37 19.59 -14.57
CA GLU A 379 -19.82 20.66 -13.74
C GLU A 379 -18.56 20.23 -12.99
N PHE A 380 -18.50 18.98 -12.51
CA PHE A 380 -17.31 18.45 -11.82
C PHE A 380 -16.08 18.42 -12.74
N VAL A 381 -16.24 17.99 -13.99
CA VAL A 381 -15.17 18.00 -14.99
C VAL A 381 -14.76 19.44 -15.33
N ASN A 382 -15.74 20.33 -15.59
CA ASN A 382 -15.48 21.76 -15.88
C ASN A 382 -14.81 22.50 -14.72
N ASP A 383 -15.12 22.12 -13.48
CA ASP A 383 -14.50 22.65 -12.26
C ASP A 383 -13.08 22.08 -12.01
N GLY A 384 -12.48 21.42 -13.00
CA GLY A 384 -11.13 20.86 -12.93
C GLY A 384 -11.04 19.66 -12.00
N TRP A 385 -12.09 18.83 -11.93
CA TRP A 385 -12.14 17.62 -11.11
C TRP A 385 -11.92 17.86 -9.61
N SER A 386 -12.26 19.07 -9.12
CA SER A 386 -12.14 19.45 -7.71
C SER A 386 -13.25 18.81 -6.86
N THR A 387 -12.85 17.95 -5.92
CA THR A 387 -13.80 17.30 -5.00
C THR A 387 -14.39 18.32 -4.03
N LYS A 388 -13.60 19.29 -3.56
CA LYS A 388 -14.12 20.34 -2.65
C LYS A 388 -15.13 21.25 -3.34
N ARG A 389 -14.96 21.59 -4.62
CA ARG A 389 -15.95 22.36 -5.39
C ARG A 389 -17.25 21.58 -5.56
N LEU A 390 -17.16 20.30 -5.91
CA LEU A 390 -18.33 19.41 -5.97
C LEU A 390 -19.08 19.34 -4.63
N ILE A 391 -18.36 19.09 -3.53
CA ILE A 391 -18.95 19.07 -2.18
C ILE A 391 -19.63 20.42 -1.90
N ARG A 392 -18.94 21.53 -2.15
CA ARG A 392 -19.48 22.89 -1.94
C ARG A 392 -20.77 23.11 -2.75
N ARG A 393 -20.83 22.64 -4.00
CA ARG A 393 -22.02 22.74 -4.86
C ARG A 393 -23.19 21.96 -4.27
N ILE A 394 -22.95 20.72 -3.82
CA ILE A 394 -23.99 19.88 -3.21
C ILE A 394 -24.50 20.50 -1.91
N VAL A 395 -23.62 20.89 -0.98
CA VAL A 395 -24.04 21.43 0.33
C VAL A 395 -24.71 22.81 0.24
N LYS A 396 -24.45 23.58 -0.81
CA LYS A 396 -25.16 24.85 -1.09
C LYS A 396 -26.48 24.66 -1.83
N SER A 397 -26.79 23.46 -2.32
CA SER A 397 -28.06 23.19 -3.00
C SER A 397 -29.25 23.41 -2.07
N GLN A 398 -30.44 23.65 -2.64
CA GLN A 398 -31.67 23.63 -1.86
C GLN A 398 -31.90 22.23 -1.27
N THR A 399 -31.65 21.17 -2.04
CA THR A 399 -31.82 19.76 -1.63
C THR A 399 -31.12 19.44 -0.32
N TYR A 400 -29.85 19.82 -0.18
CA TYR A 400 -29.08 19.57 1.05
C TYR A 400 -29.58 20.42 2.23
N ARG A 401 -30.08 21.63 1.96
CA ARG A 401 -30.55 22.58 2.98
C ARG A 401 -32.02 22.39 3.38
N ARG A 402 -32.72 21.40 2.83
CA ARG A 402 -34.10 21.11 3.25
C ARG A 402 -34.10 20.62 4.70
N SER A 403 -34.93 21.23 5.53
CA SER A 403 -35.19 20.75 6.89
C SER A 403 -35.92 19.41 6.83
N SER A 404 -35.43 18.39 7.54
CA SER A 404 -36.20 17.20 7.84
C SER A 404 -36.90 17.39 9.19
N SER A 405 -38.20 17.70 9.21
CA SER A 405 -38.99 17.59 10.44
C SER A 405 -39.28 16.12 10.71
N THR A 406 -38.72 15.58 11.80
CA THR A 406 -39.02 14.23 12.29
C THR A 406 -40.30 14.26 13.13
N GLU A 407 -41.44 14.59 12.52
CA GLU A 407 -42.74 14.57 13.24
C GLU A 407 -43.52 13.25 13.07
N HIS A 408 -43.13 12.36 12.15
CA HIS A 408 -43.88 11.13 11.87
C HIS A 408 -43.19 9.79 12.20
N ALA A 409 -41.95 9.78 12.71
CA ALA A 409 -41.25 8.53 13.02
C ALA A 409 -41.60 7.93 14.40
N ASN A 410 -42.20 8.70 15.32
CA ASN A 410 -42.51 8.24 16.68
C ASN A 410 -43.91 7.60 16.85
N GLN A 411 -44.72 7.48 15.80
CA GLN A 411 -46.06 6.87 15.90
C GLN A 411 -46.14 5.42 15.41
N SER A 412 -45.14 4.87 14.70
CA SER A 412 -45.19 3.47 14.25
C SER A 412 -44.37 2.48 15.10
N GLU A 413 -43.42 2.95 15.91
CA GLU A 413 -42.64 2.05 16.80
C GLU A 413 -43.39 1.59 18.07
N THR A 414 -44.52 2.22 18.40
CA THR A 414 -45.35 1.82 19.55
C THR A 414 -46.38 0.73 19.24
N VAL A 415 -46.60 0.36 17.97
CA VAL A 415 -47.61 -0.66 17.60
C VAL A 415 -46.99 -2.03 17.26
N SER A 416 -45.68 -2.14 17.02
CA SER A 416 -45.06 -3.43 16.64
C SER A 416 -44.34 -4.18 17.76
N LYS A 417 -44.26 -3.63 18.98
CA LYS A 417 -43.60 -4.29 20.13
C LYS A 417 -44.53 -5.09 21.05
N ALA A 418 -45.84 -5.09 20.79
CA ALA A 418 -46.84 -5.78 21.63
C ALA A 418 -47.28 -7.16 21.11
N SER A 419 -46.75 -7.66 19.98
CA SER A 419 -47.21 -8.92 19.36
C SER A 419 -46.14 -10.02 19.23
N ARG A 420 -45.06 -9.96 20.02
CA ARG A 420 -44.04 -11.04 20.07
C ARG A 420 -43.60 -11.37 21.51
N LEU A 421 -44.57 -11.73 22.34
CA LEU A 421 -44.48 -12.50 23.59
C LEU A 421 -45.88 -13.14 23.66
N ASP A 422 -46.13 -14.45 23.69
CA ASP A 422 -45.37 -15.63 24.10
C ASP A 422 -46.12 -16.88 23.52
N PRO A 423 -45.93 -18.14 23.95
CA PRO A 423 -45.66 -19.28 23.06
C PRO A 423 -46.77 -20.36 23.08
N ASP A 424 -46.80 -21.19 22.05
CA ASP A 424 -47.23 -22.61 22.09
C ASP A 424 -46.59 -23.36 20.92
#